data_AF-A0A565CTX0-F1
#
_entry.id   AF-A0A565CTX0-F1
#
_cell.length_a   1.000
_cell.length_b   1.000
_cell.length_c   1.000
_cell.angle_alpha   90.00
_cell.angle_beta   90.00
_cell.angle_gamma   90.00
#
_symmetry.space_group_name_H-M   'P 1'
#
loop_
_entity.id
_entity.type
_entity.pdbx_description
1 polymer ?
#
loop_
_entity_poly.entity_id
_entity_poly.type
_entity_poly.pdbx_seq_one_letter_code
_entity_poly.pdbx_strand_id
1 'polypeptide(L)'
;MASQTNSYAVPEIVTGYPEPSSSPALRRWWTRPIVTYPASNDREPTCTEELADIIPCCSGLFTVVAVFCIFLLVLDKTLPHAKFSIQSINVSPSDVATWHVEFLVKNPSSRYSIYYGGDDASVRLGPLNVAVLNISHRRESRDVTALSLAFVAENNVVSEELDVKLRGKHKRYVDGDEAGHFDVRCQNLTRSHENKIICQSSFTPLVLLNIV
;
A
#
# COMPACT_ATOMS: atom_id res chain seq x y z
N MET A 1 59.89 -87.98 52.49
CA MET A 1 59.96 -87.71 51.03
C MET A 1 59.11 -86.50 50.73
N ALA A 2 59.72 -85.46 50.16
CA ALA A 2 59.07 -84.23 49.75
C ALA A 2 58.42 -84.39 48.37
N SER A 3 57.34 -83.66 48.11
CA SER A 3 56.97 -83.28 46.75
C SER A 3 56.28 -81.91 46.77
N GLN A 4 56.96 -80.95 46.16
CA GLN A 4 56.43 -79.61 45.85
C GLN A 4 55.39 -79.72 44.73
N THR A 5 54.27 -79.02 44.86
CA THR A 5 53.34 -78.82 43.75
C THR A 5 53.54 -77.40 43.22
N ASN A 6 54.19 -77.30 42.06
CA ASN A 6 54.33 -76.05 41.33
C ASN A 6 53.03 -75.70 40.63
N SER A 7 52.62 -74.45 40.81
CA SER A 7 51.51 -73.76 40.17
C SER A 7 51.77 -73.56 38.68
N TYR A 8 50.78 -73.88 37.83
CA TYR A 8 50.72 -73.39 36.46
C TYR A 8 49.51 -72.48 36.33
N ALA A 9 49.79 -71.19 36.08
CA ALA A 9 48.80 -70.16 35.80
C ALA A 9 48.32 -70.24 34.35
N VAL A 10 47.01 -70.15 34.16
CA VAL A 10 46.36 -69.89 32.87
C VAL A 10 46.42 -68.38 32.61
N PRO A 11 46.92 -67.89 31.47
CA PRO A 11 46.87 -66.46 31.16
C PRO A 11 45.44 -66.06 30.76
N GLU A 12 44.81 -65.24 31.60
CA GLU A 12 43.52 -64.60 31.33
C GLU A 12 43.71 -63.49 30.29
N ILE A 13 43.03 -63.60 29.16
CA ILE A 13 43.05 -62.63 28.07
C ILE A 13 42.30 -61.38 28.53
N VAL A 14 43.02 -60.30 28.79
CA VAL A 14 42.47 -58.97 29.06
C VAL A 14 41.73 -58.50 27.81
N THR A 15 40.41 -58.67 27.82
CA THR A 15 39.49 -58.05 26.86
C THR A 15 39.27 -56.62 27.31
N GLY A 16 40.13 -55.72 26.85
CA GLY A 16 39.93 -54.28 27.01
C GLY A 16 38.66 -53.85 26.29
N TYR A 17 37.68 -53.35 27.04
CA TYR A 17 36.58 -52.57 26.50
C TYR A 17 37.15 -51.34 25.77
N PRO A 18 36.69 -50.97 24.56
CA PRO A 18 36.96 -49.64 24.07
C PRO A 18 36.19 -48.63 24.93
N GLU A 19 36.93 -47.74 25.59
CA GLU A 19 36.41 -46.49 26.15
C GLU A 19 35.57 -45.77 25.08
N PRO A 20 34.34 -45.31 25.39
CA PRO A 20 33.63 -44.42 24.47
C PRO A 20 34.41 -43.11 24.41
N SER A 21 34.97 -42.82 23.23
CA SER A 21 35.61 -41.55 22.92
C SER A 21 34.65 -40.42 23.30
N SER A 22 35.00 -39.66 24.34
CA SER A 22 34.30 -38.45 24.74
C SER A 22 34.67 -37.34 23.76
N SER A 23 34.12 -37.43 22.55
CA SER A 23 34.05 -36.28 21.66
C SER A 23 33.18 -35.23 22.35
N PRO A 24 33.64 -33.97 22.54
CA PRO A 24 32.79 -32.95 23.11
C PRO A 24 31.67 -32.73 22.13
N ALA A 25 30.47 -33.25 22.43
CA ALA A 25 29.29 -32.93 21.67
C ALA A 25 29.22 -31.41 21.60
N LEU A 26 29.37 -30.86 20.40
CA LEU A 26 29.24 -29.44 20.10
C LEU A 26 27.88 -28.99 20.67
N ARG A 27 27.90 -28.48 21.90
CA ARG A 27 26.72 -27.95 22.56
C ARG A 27 26.36 -26.70 21.77
N ARG A 28 25.38 -26.88 20.89
CA ARG A 28 24.72 -25.82 20.14
C ARG A 28 24.22 -24.80 21.15
N TRP A 29 24.95 -23.70 21.29
CA TRP A 29 24.64 -22.59 22.20
C TRP A 29 23.24 -21.98 21.98
N TRP A 30 22.61 -22.30 20.84
CA TRP A 30 21.25 -21.94 20.47
C TRP A 30 20.13 -22.76 21.14
N THR A 31 20.42 -23.87 21.84
CA THR A 31 19.36 -24.73 22.43
C THR A 31 19.06 -24.46 23.90
N ARG A 32 19.71 -23.48 24.52
CA ARG A 32 19.30 -23.01 25.85
C ARG A 32 18.54 -21.69 25.69
N PRO A 33 17.23 -21.64 26.03
CA PRO A 33 16.58 -20.36 26.27
C PRO A 33 17.41 -19.64 27.33
N ILE A 34 17.84 -18.41 27.03
CA ILE A 34 18.73 -17.64 27.91
C ILE A 34 18.07 -17.38 29.27
N VAL A 35 16.74 -17.46 29.34
CA VAL A 35 15.94 -17.34 30.55
C VAL A 35 14.68 -18.20 30.39
N THR A 36 14.42 -19.14 31.30
CA THR A 36 13.17 -19.90 31.34
C THR A 36 12.33 -19.39 32.50
N TYR A 37 11.11 -18.94 32.22
CA TYR A 37 10.13 -18.60 33.25
C TYR A 37 9.92 -19.82 34.17
N PRO A 38 9.97 -19.68 35.51
CA PRO A 38 9.79 -20.81 36.42
C PRO A 38 8.40 -21.42 36.25
N ALA A 39 8.27 -22.74 36.47
CA ALA A 39 6.96 -23.38 36.50
C ALA A 39 6.11 -22.76 37.61
N SER A 40 4.78 -22.70 37.41
CA SER A 40 3.85 -21.97 38.29
C SER A 40 3.92 -22.37 39.77
N ASN A 41 4.47 -23.54 40.08
CA ASN A 41 4.53 -24.12 41.42
C ASN A 41 5.96 -24.17 41.99
N ASP A 42 6.98 -23.69 41.28
CA ASP A 42 8.39 -23.81 41.70
C ASP A 42 8.83 -22.63 42.58
N ARG A 43 8.78 -21.40 42.05
CA ARG A 43 9.18 -20.17 42.76
C ARG A 43 8.65 -18.94 42.05
N GLU A 44 8.62 -17.81 42.74
CA GLU A 44 8.34 -16.51 42.12
C GLU A 44 9.41 -16.16 41.07
N PRO A 45 9.00 -15.57 39.94
CA PRO A 45 9.92 -15.12 38.89
C PRO A 45 10.78 -13.95 39.39
N THR A 46 12.04 -13.91 38.93
CA THR A 46 12.89 -12.75 39.14
C THR A 46 12.50 -11.61 38.18
N CYS A 47 12.78 -10.36 38.55
CA CYS A 47 12.49 -9.19 37.71
C CYS A 47 13.07 -9.35 36.28
N THR A 48 14.23 -9.98 36.14
CA THR A 48 14.84 -10.29 34.83
C THR A 48 14.09 -11.35 34.02
N GLU A 49 13.46 -12.33 34.68
CA GLU A 49 12.64 -13.37 34.04
C GLU A 49 11.28 -12.82 33.59
N GLU A 50 10.69 -11.93 34.39
CA GLU A 50 9.47 -11.22 34.04
C GLU A 50 9.69 -10.27 32.86
N LEU A 51 10.80 -9.50 32.87
CA LEU A 51 11.21 -8.67 31.73
C LEU A 51 11.45 -9.50 30.47
N ALA A 52 12.09 -10.68 30.59
CA ALA A 52 12.35 -11.55 29.44
C ALA A 52 11.08 -12.05 28.75
N ASP A 53 9.97 -12.18 29.47
CA ASP A 53 8.66 -12.54 28.94
C ASP A 53 7.91 -11.33 28.33
N ILE A 54 8.07 -10.15 28.93
CA ILE A 54 7.46 -8.90 28.45
C ILE A 54 8.12 -8.39 27.17
N ILE A 55 9.45 -8.52 27.04
CA ILE A 55 10.22 -7.99 25.90
C ILE A 55 9.72 -8.50 24.53
N PRO A 56 9.48 -9.81 24.31
CA PRO A 56 8.87 -10.31 23.09
C PRO A 56 7.47 -9.73 22.81
N CYS A 57 6.62 -9.60 23.83
CA CYS A 57 5.29 -9.02 23.68
C CYS A 57 5.35 -7.54 23.31
N CYS A 58 6.17 -6.74 23.99
CA CYS A 58 6.34 -5.33 23.68
C CYS A 58 6.96 -5.14 22.30
N SER A 59 8.00 -5.89 21.94
CA SER A 59 8.62 -5.81 20.61
C SER A 59 7.66 -6.24 19.49
N GLY A 60 6.83 -7.26 19.71
CA GLY A 60 5.74 -7.64 18.82
C GLY A 60 4.73 -6.50 18.63
N LEU A 61 4.28 -5.87 19.71
CA LEU A 61 3.36 -4.73 19.63
C LEU A 61 4.00 -3.53 18.91
N PHE A 62 5.24 -3.19 19.24
CA PHE A 62 5.96 -2.09 18.59
C PHE A 62 6.17 -2.35 17.10
N THR A 63 6.47 -3.58 16.69
CA THR A 63 6.61 -3.92 15.26
C THR A 63 5.29 -3.82 14.53
N VAL A 64 4.18 -4.29 15.11
CA VAL A 64 2.83 -4.12 14.53
C VAL A 64 2.48 -2.64 14.39
N VAL A 65 2.69 -1.83 15.43
CA VAL A 65 2.45 -0.39 15.40
C VAL A 65 3.35 0.30 14.36
N ALA A 66 4.63 -0.05 14.28
CA ALA A 66 5.56 0.53 13.32
C ALA A 66 5.14 0.20 11.88
N VAL A 67 4.79 -1.05 11.59
CA VAL A 67 4.28 -1.48 10.28
C VAL A 67 3.00 -0.72 9.92
N PHE A 68 2.08 -0.60 10.87
CA PHE A 68 0.84 0.15 10.69
C PHE A 68 1.08 1.64 10.40
N CYS A 69 2.00 2.28 11.13
CA CYS A 69 2.42 3.65 10.88
C CYS A 69 3.07 3.81 9.50
N ILE A 70 3.85 2.83 9.02
CA ILE A 70 4.43 2.86 7.67
C ILE A 70 3.32 2.83 6.61
N PHE A 71 2.33 1.95 6.76
CA PHE A 71 1.20 1.90 5.82
C PHE A 71 0.41 3.22 5.78
N LEU A 72 0.11 3.79 6.96
CA LEU A 72 -0.66 5.02 7.10
C LEU A 72 0.08 6.29 6.65
N LEU A 73 1.34 6.45 7.08
CA LEU A 73 2.04 7.71 6.88
C LEU A 73 2.82 7.74 5.57
N VAL A 74 3.39 6.61 5.18
CA VAL A 74 4.26 6.56 4.00
C VAL A 74 3.44 6.14 2.80
N LEU A 75 2.75 5.00 2.85
CA LEU A 75 2.11 4.47 1.65
C LEU A 75 0.86 5.25 1.25
N ASP A 76 -0.02 5.64 2.19
CA ASP A 76 -1.21 6.45 1.85
C ASP A 76 -0.84 7.84 1.29
N LYS A 77 0.30 8.42 1.67
CA LYS A 77 0.71 9.76 1.23
C LYS A 77 1.57 9.77 -0.04
N THR A 78 2.32 8.70 -0.32
CA THR A 78 3.35 8.71 -1.39
C THR A 78 2.90 8.05 -2.68
N LEU A 79 1.81 7.28 -2.68
CA LEU A 79 1.34 6.64 -3.89
C LEU A 79 0.77 7.65 -4.88
N PRO A 80 1.16 7.58 -6.16
CA PRO A 80 0.76 8.57 -7.15
C PRO A 80 -0.75 8.53 -7.38
N HIS A 81 -1.37 9.71 -7.36
CA HIS A 81 -2.76 9.88 -7.76
C HIS A 81 -2.96 9.50 -9.24
N ALA A 82 -4.20 9.19 -9.59
CA ALA A 82 -4.60 8.96 -10.98
C ALA A 82 -4.20 10.17 -11.83
N LYS A 83 -3.50 9.92 -12.93
CA LYS A 83 -3.03 10.95 -13.86
C LYS A 83 -3.98 11.06 -15.03
N PHE A 84 -4.45 12.27 -15.30
CA PHE A 84 -5.32 12.55 -16.44
C PHE A 84 -4.49 13.15 -17.57
N SER A 85 -4.75 12.70 -18.78
CA SER A 85 -4.18 13.27 -20.00
C SER A 85 -5.27 13.38 -21.05
N ILE A 86 -5.27 14.45 -21.82
CA ILE A 86 -6.20 14.60 -22.94
C ILE A 86 -5.67 13.81 -24.12
N GLN A 87 -6.51 12.94 -24.67
CA GLN A 87 -6.24 12.15 -25.87
C GLN A 87 -6.75 12.87 -27.12
N SER A 88 -7.97 13.40 -27.07
CA SER A 88 -8.57 14.13 -28.18
C SER A 88 -9.60 15.15 -27.66
N ILE A 89 -9.82 16.19 -28.46
CA ILE A 89 -10.88 17.19 -28.26
C ILE A 89 -11.60 17.32 -29.59
N ASN A 90 -12.91 17.14 -29.58
CA ASN A 90 -13.77 17.36 -30.73
C ASN A 90 -14.87 18.35 -30.35
N VAL A 91 -15.07 19.38 -31.18
CA VAL A 91 -16.06 20.42 -30.94
C VAL A 91 -17.05 20.41 -32.09
N SER A 92 -18.32 20.15 -31.78
CA SER A 92 -19.38 20.17 -32.77
C SER A 92 -19.76 21.62 -33.10
N PRO A 93 -19.70 22.05 -34.37
CA PRO A 93 -20.01 23.42 -34.76
C PRO A 93 -21.52 23.67 -34.68
N SER A 94 -21.95 24.45 -33.69
CA SER A 94 -23.33 24.93 -33.52
C SER A 94 -23.29 26.26 -32.75
N ASP A 95 -24.41 27.00 -32.70
CA ASP A 95 -24.56 28.20 -31.86
C ASP A 95 -24.27 27.88 -30.38
N VAL A 96 -24.60 26.66 -29.98
CA VAL A 96 -24.30 26.05 -28.70
C VAL A 96 -23.35 24.87 -28.96
N ALA A 97 -22.05 25.11 -28.85
CA ALA A 97 -21.04 24.12 -29.21
C ALA A 97 -21.01 22.97 -28.20
N THR A 98 -21.09 21.74 -28.69
CA THR A 98 -20.90 20.55 -27.85
C THR A 98 -19.45 20.14 -27.91
N TRP A 99 -18.80 20.16 -26.75
CA TRP A 99 -17.43 19.73 -26.58
C TRP A 99 -17.40 18.27 -26.15
N HIS A 100 -16.65 17.47 -26.89
CA HIS A 100 -16.34 16.08 -26.57
C HIS A 100 -14.85 15.99 -26.26
N VAL A 101 -14.52 15.66 -25.02
CA VAL A 101 -13.14 15.52 -24.57
C VAL A 101 -12.90 14.08 -24.16
N GLU A 102 -11.89 13.47 -24.77
CA GLU A 102 -11.42 12.14 -24.40
C GLU A 102 -10.20 12.26 -23.50
N PHE A 103 -10.32 11.73 -22.30
CA PHE A 103 -9.25 11.62 -21.32
C PHE A 103 -8.73 10.20 -21.24
N LEU A 104 -7.42 10.06 -21.21
CA LEU A 104 -6.72 8.86 -20.82
C LEU A 104 -6.31 8.98 -19.36
N VAL A 105 -6.95 8.19 -18.50
CA VAL A 105 -6.66 8.10 -17.07
C VAL A 105 -5.65 6.98 -16.84
N LYS A 106 -4.43 7.34 -16.45
CA LYS A 106 -3.34 6.41 -16.16
C LYS A 106 -3.19 6.19 -14.66
N ASN A 107 -2.94 4.93 -14.32
CA ASN A 107 -2.81 4.44 -12.96
C ASN A 107 -3.96 4.94 -12.06
N PRO A 108 -5.24 4.62 -12.39
CA PRO A 108 -6.31 4.75 -11.43
C PRO A 108 -5.97 3.76 -10.31
N SER A 109 -5.30 4.26 -9.28
CA SER A 109 -4.79 3.44 -8.20
C SER A 109 -5.94 2.64 -7.60
N SER A 110 -5.68 1.39 -7.20
CA SER A 110 -6.66 0.56 -6.49
C SER A 110 -7.17 1.22 -5.20
N ARG A 111 -6.43 2.20 -4.68
CA ARG A 111 -6.80 3.02 -3.53
C ARG A 111 -7.82 4.10 -3.87
N TYR A 112 -8.11 4.39 -5.12
CA TYR A 112 -9.12 5.37 -5.48
C TYR A 112 -10.23 4.74 -6.30
N SER A 113 -11.46 5.09 -5.98
CA SER A 113 -12.63 4.79 -6.79
C SER A 113 -13.15 6.10 -7.35
N ILE A 114 -12.99 6.30 -8.65
CA ILE A 114 -13.51 7.48 -9.36
C ILE A 114 -14.93 7.15 -9.79
N TYR A 115 -15.87 8.04 -9.51
CA TYR A 115 -17.24 7.93 -9.99
C TYR A 115 -17.38 8.73 -11.27
N TYR A 116 -17.92 8.07 -12.30
CA TYR A 116 -18.07 8.62 -13.64
C TYR A 116 -19.54 8.90 -13.98
N GLY A 117 -20.37 9.16 -12.96
CA GLY A 117 -21.76 9.55 -13.15
C GLY A 117 -21.88 11.02 -13.59
N GLY A 118 -22.90 11.35 -14.38
CA GLY A 118 -23.16 12.73 -14.81
C GLY A 118 -23.38 13.69 -13.64
N ASP A 119 -24.12 13.25 -12.62
CA ASP A 119 -24.38 14.02 -11.39
C ASP A 119 -23.18 14.09 -10.44
N ASP A 120 -22.16 13.26 -10.68
CA ASP A 120 -20.95 13.18 -9.86
C ASP A 120 -19.81 14.05 -10.43
N ALA A 121 -20.09 14.88 -11.44
CA ALA A 121 -19.10 15.70 -12.10
C ALA A 121 -19.53 17.15 -12.28
N SER A 122 -18.55 18.06 -12.17
CA SER A 122 -18.72 19.46 -12.52
C SER A 122 -17.60 19.90 -13.44
N VAL A 123 -17.91 20.64 -14.50
CA VAL A 123 -16.94 21.06 -15.49
C VAL A 123 -16.96 22.58 -15.59
N ARG A 124 -15.77 23.17 -15.73
CA ARG A 124 -15.59 24.59 -15.98
C ARG A 124 -14.68 24.77 -17.18
N LEU A 125 -15.11 25.60 -18.12
CA LEU A 125 -14.30 26.02 -19.26
C LEU A 125 -13.91 27.49 -19.01
N GLY A 126 -12.68 27.69 -18.56
CA GLY A 126 -12.19 28.96 -18.03
C GLY A 126 -13.04 29.46 -16.85
N PRO A 127 -13.60 30.68 -16.93
CA PRO A 127 -14.42 31.21 -15.84
C PRO A 127 -15.83 30.62 -15.78
N LEU A 128 -16.30 29.93 -16.83
CA LEU A 128 -17.70 29.51 -16.98
C LEU A 128 -17.91 28.09 -16.48
N ASN A 129 -18.92 27.90 -15.62
CA ASN A 129 -19.44 26.57 -15.31
C ASN A 129 -20.28 26.09 -16.51
N VAL A 130 -20.03 24.86 -16.97
CA VAL A 130 -20.69 24.31 -18.15
C VAL A 130 -21.51 23.09 -17.77
N ALA A 131 -22.62 22.88 -18.49
CA ALA A 131 -23.51 21.75 -18.25
C ALA A 131 -22.90 20.48 -18.83
N VAL A 132 -22.75 19.46 -17.98
CA VAL A 132 -22.31 18.13 -18.40
C VAL A 132 -23.48 17.40 -19.03
N LEU A 133 -23.30 16.95 -20.28
CA LEU A 133 -24.32 16.19 -21.01
C LEU A 133 -24.19 14.71 -20.74
N ASN A 134 -22.95 14.20 -20.83
CA ASN A 134 -22.70 12.78 -20.74
C ASN A 134 -21.29 12.53 -20.24
N ILE A 135 -21.17 11.51 -19.39
CA ILE A 135 -19.90 10.95 -18.97
C ILE A 135 -19.98 9.45 -19.21
N SER A 136 -19.00 8.95 -19.94
CA SER A 136 -18.82 7.52 -20.10
C SER A 136 -17.36 7.17 -19.85
N HIS A 137 -17.12 5.96 -19.38
CA HIS A 137 -15.78 5.47 -19.16
C HIS A 137 -15.69 4.02 -19.64
N ARG A 138 -14.50 3.66 -20.09
CA ARG A 138 -14.18 2.32 -20.53
C ARG A 138 -12.82 1.95 -19.98
N ARG A 139 -12.76 0.82 -19.28
CA ARG A 139 -11.49 0.24 -18.87
C ARG A 139 -10.77 -0.32 -20.09
N GLU A 140 -9.61 0.24 -20.42
CA GLU A 140 -8.77 -0.26 -21.52
C GLU A 140 -7.82 -1.36 -21.04
N SER A 141 -7.26 -1.19 -19.84
CA SER A 141 -6.39 -2.18 -19.21
C SER A 141 -6.51 -2.12 -17.69
N ARG A 142 -5.66 -2.87 -16.98
CA ARG A 142 -5.71 -2.91 -15.52
C ARG A 142 -5.55 -1.51 -14.90
N ASP A 143 -4.63 -0.73 -15.43
CA ASP A 143 -4.19 0.56 -14.88
C ASP A 143 -4.43 1.72 -15.87
N VAL A 144 -5.32 1.53 -16.85
CA VAL A 144 -5.68 2.56 -17.83
C VAL A 144 -7.18 2.54 -18.08
N THR A 145 -7.80 3.71 -17.98
CA THR A 145 -9.23 3.93 -18.26
C THR A 145 -9.38 5.10 -19.23
N ALA A 146 -10.10 4.88 -20.32
CA ALA A 146 -10.56 5.95 -21.20
C ALA A 146 -11.83 6.56 -20.61
N LEU A 147 -11.86 7.88 -20.49
CA LEU A 147 -12.99 8.66 -19.98
C LEU A 147 -13.42 9.61 -21.11
N SER A 148 -14.67 9.52 -21.54
CA SER A 148 -15.26 10.45 -22.51
C SER A 148 -16.24 11.37 -21.78
N LEU A 149 -16.00 12.66 -21.94
CA LEU A 149 -16.77 13.74 -21.32
C LEU A 149 -17.39 14.61 -22.41
N ALA A 150 -18.71 14.74 -22.39
CA ALA A 150 -19.45 15.64 -23.27
C ALA A 150 -20.09 16.76 -22.46
N PHE A 151 -19.87 18.01 -22.85
CA PHE A 151 -20.47 19.18 -22.20
C PHE A 151 -20.80 20.28 -23.21
N VAL A 152 -21.69 21.17 -22.81
CA VAL A 152 -22.14 22.31 -23.63
C VAL A 152 -21.40 23.57 -23.24
N ALA A 153 -20.81 24.25 -24.22
CA ALA A 153 -20.24 25.59 -24.03
C ALA A 153 -20.59 26.50 -25.21
N GLU A 154 -20.63 27.81 -24.98
CA GLU A 154 -20.80 28.77 -26.06
C GLU A 154 -19.56 28.75 -26.99
N ASN A 155 -19.80 28.86 -28.29
CA ASN A 155 -18.74 28.73 -29.31
C ASN A 155 -17.69 29.87 -29.22
N ASN A 156 -18.03 30.98 -28.57
CA ASN A 156 -17.12 32.10 -28.32
C ASN A 156 -16.15 31.87 -27.15
N VAL A 157 -16.28 30.75 -26.43
CA VAL A 157 -15.40 30.41 -25.31
C VAL A 157 -14.11 29.78 -25.86
N VAL A 158 -13.22 30.63 -26.37
CA VAL A 158 -11.80 30.26 -26.58
C VAL A 158 -11.13 30.27 -25.22
N SER A 159 -11.41 29.25 -24.40
CA SER A 159 -10.71 29.10 -23.13
C SER A 159 -9.46 28.26 -23.31
N GLU A 160 -8.37 28.74 -22.71
CA GLU A 160 -7.12 28.00 -22.59
C GLU A 160 -7.18 26.96 -21.46
N GLU A 161 -8.18 27.00 -20.57
CA GLU A 161 -8.23 26.18 -19.35
C GLU A 161 -9.55 25.39 -19.19
N LEU A 162 -9.44 24.11 -18.83
CA LEU A 162 -10.56 23.21 -18.54
C LEU A 162 -10.34 22.61 -17.15
N ASP A 163 -11.25 22.91 -16.23
CA ASP A 163 -11.32 22.25 -14.94
C ASP A 163 -12.43 21.20 -14.97
N VAL A 164 -12.11 19.98 -14.57
CA VAL A 164 -13.08 18.90 -14.36
C VAL A 164 -12.95 18.45 -12.92
N LYS A 165 -14.06 18.48 -12.18
CA LYS A 165 -14.15 17.81 -10.88
C LYS A 165 -14.94 16.54 -11.04
N LEU A 166 -14.38 15.42 -10.58
CA LEU A 166 -15.04 14.12 -10.55
C LEU A 166 -15.13 13.66 -9.10
N ARG A 167 -16.30 13.23 -8.65
CA ARG A 167 -16.43 12.63 -7.33
C ARG A 167 -15.62 11.35 -7.25
N GLY A 168 -15.07 11.08 -6.08
CA GLY A 168 -14.39 9.82 -5.83
C GLY A 168 -14.33 9.44 -4.37
N LYS A 169 -13.78 8.26 -4.11
CA LYS A 169 -13.40 7.80 -2.78
C LYS A 169 -11.95 7.40 -2.75
N HIS A 170 -11.29 7.68 -1.65
CA HIS A 170 -9.97 7.19 -1.30
C HIS A 170 -10.11 6.06 -0.28
N LYS A 171 -9.81 4.83 -0.72
CA LYS A 171 -9.72 3.64 0.11
C LYS A 171 -8.45 3.70 0.93
N ARG A 172 -8.61 3.92 2.24
CA ARG A 172 -7.54 3.88 3.23
C ARG A 172 -7.33 2.44 3.69
N TYR A 173 -6.13 2.13 4.17
CA TYR A 173 -5.78 0.76 4.60
C TYR A 173 -6.37 0.38 5.96
N VAL A 174 -6.69 1.39 6.76
CA VAL A 174 -6.95 1.28 8.18
C VAL A 174 -8.29 1.88 8.57
N ASP A 175 -8.72 2.90 7.83
CA ASP A 175 -9.87 3.73 8.14
C ASP A 175 -10.94 3.56 7.06
N GLY A 176 -12.13 4.11 7.30
CA GLY A 176 -13.19 4.15 6.30
C GLY A 176 -12.76 4.84 5.00
N ASP A 177 -13.41 4.46 3.90
CA ASP A 177 -13.22 5.12 2.62
C ASP A 177 -13.51 6.62 2.75
N GLU A 178 -12.54 7.45 2.41
CA GLU A 178 -12.65 8.90 2.46
C GLU A 178 -13.31 9.42 1.19
N ALA A 179 -14.50 10.01 1.32
CA ALA A 179 -15.16 10.68 0.20
C ALA A 179 -14.40 11.93 -0.20
N GLY A 180 -14.36 12.24 -1.50
CA GLY A 180 -13.66 13.41 -2.02
C GLY A 180 -14.00 13.67 -3.48
N HIS A 181 -13.15 14.47 -4.10
CA HIS A 181 -13.22 14.74 -5.52
C HIS A 181 -11.81 14.79 -6.13
N PHE A 182 -11.71 14.35 -7.36
CA PHE A 182 -10.56 14.56 -8.23
C PHE A 182 -10.74 15.88 -8.94
N ASP A 183 -9.83 16.82 -8.68
CA ASP A 183 -9.70 18.06 -9.43
C ASP A 183 -8.71 17.80 -10.57
N VAL A 184 -9.18 17.92 -11.80
CA VAL A 184 -8.37 17.81 -13.02
C VAL A 184 -8.35 19.18 -13.67
N ARG A 185 -7.16 19.73 -13.89
CA ARG A 185 -6.97 21.02 -14.57
C ARG A 185 -6.13 20.82 -15.80
N CYS A 186 -6.65 21.19 -16.95
CA CYS A 186 -5.94 21.10 -18.23
C CYS A 186 -5.80 22.50 -18.84
N GLN A 187 -4.58 22.83 -19.28
CA GLN A 187 -4.24 24.12 -19.85
C GLN A 187 -3.77 23.98 -21.30
N ASN A 188 -3.82 25.08 -22.06
CA ASN A 188 -3.46 25.22 -23.48
C ASN A 188 -4.33 24.38 -24.43
N LEU A 189 -5.65 24.35 -24.21
CA LEU A 189 -6.58 23.53 -25.02
C LEU A 189 -6.66 23.93 -26.49
N THR A 190 -6.43 25.21 -26.83
CA THR A 190 -6.79 25.81 -28.12
C THR A 190 -5.67 26.58 -28.82
N ARG A 191 -4.43 26.60 -28.31
CA ARG A 191 -3.40 27.51 -28.83
C ARG A 191 -2.24 26.80 -29.51
N SER A 192 -2.42 26.55 -30.82
CA SER A 192 -1.41 26.13 -31.81
C SER A 192 -0.76 24.76 -31.56
N HIS A 193 -0.43 24.05 -32.64
CA HIS A 193 0.29 22.76 -32.63
C HIS A 193 1.65 22.78 -31.89
N GLU A 194 2.10 23.94 -31.41
CA GLU A 194 3.37 24.16 -30.73
C GLU A 194 3.29 24.05 -29.20
N ASN A 195 2.13 24.27 -28.59
CA ASN A 195 1.98 24.18 -27.13
C ASN A 195 1.37 22.86 -26.69
N LYS A 196 2.13 22.08 -25.92
CA LYS A 196 1.67 20.82 -25.34
C LYS A 196 0.57 21.09 -24.32
N ILE A 197 -0.57 20.40 -24.44
CA ILE A 197 -1.62 20.38 -23.41
C ILE A 197 -1.03 19.79 -22.13
N ILE A 198 -1.16 20.53 -21.03
CA ILE A 198 -0.69 20.10 -19.71
C ILE A 198 -1.92 19.86 -18.85
N CYS A 199 -2.06 18.63 -18.34
CA CYS A 199 -3.08 18.28 -17.37
C CYS A 199 -2.44 17.92 -16.04
N GLN A 200 -2.98 18.50 -14.98
CA GLN A 200 -2.65 18.21 -13.59
C GLN A 200 -3.88 17.63 -12.91
N SER A 201 -3.65 16.69 -12.01
CA SER A 201 -4.72 16.07 -11.24
C SER A 201 -4.34 15.92 -9.78
N SER A 202 -5.30 16.20 -8.90
CA SER A 202 -5.17 16.06 -7.45
C SER A 202 -6.46 15.51 -6.86
N PHE A 203 -6.35 14.84 -5.71
CA PHE A 203 -7.51 14.42 -4.93
C PHE A 203 -7.70 15.33 -3.72
N THR A 204 -8.90 15.87 -3.59
CA THR A 204 -9.31 16.73 -2.48
C THR A 204 -10.35 15.98 -1.64
N PRO A 205 -10.05 15.64 -0.38
CA PRO A 205 -11.02 14.99 0.49
C PRO A 205 -12.17 15.94 0.84
N LEU A 206 -13.37 15.39 0.95
CA LEU A 206 -14.52 16.09 1.52
C LEU A 206 -14.31 16.08 3.03
N VAL A 207 -13.75 17.17 3.55
CA VAL A 207 -13.72 17.38 5.00
C VAL A 207 -15.17 17.53 5.44
N LEU A 208 -15.71 16.50 6.09
CA LEU A 208 -16.87 16.65 6.93
C LEU A 208 -16.48 17.69 7.98
N LEU A 209 -16.96 18.92 7.82
CA LEU A 209 -17.03 19.86 8.93
C LEU A 209 -17.78 19.13 10.03
N ASN A 210 -17.03 18.63 11.02
CA ASN A 210 -17.60 18.15 12.26
C ASN A 210 -18.29 19.35 12.90
N ILE A 211 -19.57 19.52 12.57
CA ILE A 211 -20.49 20.33 13.34
C ILE A 211 -20.69 19.54 14.63
N VAL A 212 -19.86 19.86 15.63
CA VAL A 212 -20.08 19.49 17.04
C VAL A 212 -20.66 20.70 17.73
#